data_AF-A0A7K9Q9L8-F1
#
_entry.id   AF-A0A7K9Q9L8-F1
#
_cell.length_a   1.000
_cell.length_b   1.000
_cell.length_c   1.000
_cell.angle_alpha   90.00
_cell.angle_beta   90.00
_cell.angle_gamma   90.00
#
_symmetry.space_group_name_H-M   'P 1'
#
loop_
_entity.id
_entity.type
_entity.pdbx_description
1 polymer ?
#
loop_
_entity_poly.entity_id
_entity_poly.type
_entity_poly.pdbx_seq_one_letter_code
_entity_poly.pdbx_strand_id
1 'polypeptide(L)'
;AGSAGLDLATSITVTLINSSIHLLPTRTFGPPGPQKSALLVGRSSTTLLGLFVLPGVRDSDSVGEIKIMAWTPFPPCTVPQGTCITQLIPFSLNLSSPLTECNTGVGGFGSTGTPQILWAQTISDERPTCKCTLSSQEEQITLTSISDTGADVTVIS
;
A
#
# COMPACT_ATOMS: atom_id res chain seq x y z
N ALA A 1 -33.06 -1.88 5.90
CA ALA A 1 -31.66 -1.96 6.38
C ALA A 1 -31.05 -3.23 5.81
N GLY A 2 -29.94 -3.13 5.07
CA GLY A 2 -29.34 -4.27 4.35
C GLY A 2 -27.92 -3.97 3.86
N SER A 3 -27.21 -3.04 4.52
CA SER A 3 -25.82 -2.76 4.17
C SER A 3 -24.93 -3.91 4.63
N ALA A 4 -24.13 -4.45 3.71
CA ALA A 4 -23.15 -5.48 4.02
C ALA A 4 -21.88 -4.94 4.70
N GLY A 5 -21.62 -3.63 4.56
CA GLY A 5 -20.39 -2.99 5.04
C GLY A 5 -20.63 -1.95 6.14
N LEU A 6 -19.61 -1.79 6.99
CA LEU A 6 -19.47 -0.70 7.96
C LEU A 6 -18.63 0.42 7.33
N ASP A 7 -19.23 1.60 7.16
CA ASP A 7 -18.54 2.77 6.62
C ASP A 7 -17.41 3.23 7.56
N LEU A 8 -16.26 3.61 6.97
CA LEU A 8 -15.09 4.08 7.70
C LEU A 8 -14.63 5.42 7.14
N ALA A 9 -14.42 6.37 8.06
CA ALA A 9 -14.10 7.75 7.76
C ALA A 9 -12.63 8.10 8.03
N THR A 10 -12.14 9.10 7.32
CA THR A 10 -10.84 9.73 7.65
C THR A 10 -10.95 10.49 8.97
N SER A 11 -9.93 10.39 9.82
CA SER A 11 -9.88 11.09 11.10
C SER A 11 -9.39 12.53 11.00
N ILE A 12 -8.79 12.90 9.88
CA ILE A 12 -8.26 14.24 9.57
C ILE A 12 -8.54 14.58 8.11
N THR A 13 -8.47 15.86 7.77
CA THR A 13 -8.45 16.32 6.37
C THR A 13 -7.09 15.98 5.75
N VAL A 14 -7.09 15.35 4.59
CA VAL A 14 -5.87 14.95 3.87
C VAL A 14 -5.92 15.43 2.44
N THR A 15 -4.81 15.96 1.92
CA THR A 15 -4.64 16.27 0.50
C THR A 15 -3.60 15.33 -0.10
N LEU A 16 -4.02 14.52 -1.07
CA LEU A 16 -3.16 13.69 -1.90
C LEU A 16 -2.55 14.59 -2.98
N ILE A 17 -1.27 14.92 -2.83
CA ILE A 17 -0.56 15.87 -3.69
C ILE A 17 0.06 15.24 -4.94
N ASN A 18 0.13 13.91 -4.98
CA ASN A 18 0.70 13.15 -6.09
C ASN A 18 -0.07 11.83 -6.27
N SER A 19 0.33 11.06 -7.29
CA SER A 19 -0.27 9.77 -7.61
C SER A 19 0.43 8.60 -6.90
N SER A 20 1.11 8.83 -5.78
CA SER A 20 1.58 7.74 -4.91
C SER A 20 0.45 7.27 -4.00
N ILE A 21 0.65 6.12 -3.36
CA ILE A 21 -0.31 5.60 -2.37
C ILE A 21 -0.13 6.38 -1.08
N HIS A 22 -1.23 6.88 -0.53
CA HIS A 22 -1.27 7.59 0.75
C HIS A 22 -1.98 6.75 1.81
N LEU A 23 -1.42 6.71 3.02
CA LEU A 23 -2.05 6.08 4.19
C LEU A 23 -2.84 7.13 4.98
N LEU A 24 -4.16 7.04 4.95
CA LEU A 24 -5.06 7.98 5.61
C LEU A 24 -5.47 7.41 6.98
N PRO A 25 -5.30 8.15 8.07
CA PRO A 25 -5.64 7.67 9.40
C PRO A 25 -7.15 7.71 9.63
N THR A 26 -7.67 6.76 10.42
CA THR A 26 -9.10 6.65 10.75
C THR A 26 -9.40 6.74 12.24
N ARG A 27 -8.36 6.62 13.09
CA ARG A 27 -8.47 6.45 14.55
C ARG A 27 -9.43 5.32 14.97
N THR A 28 -9.64 4.35 14.08
CA THR A 28 -10.41 3.14 14.36
C THR A 28 -9.45 1.97 14.58
N PHE A 29 -9.69 1.19 15.62
CA PHE A 29 -8.80 0.15 16.10
C PHE A 29 -9.52 -1.18 16.28
N GLY A 30 -8.75 -2.27 16.20
CA GLY A 30 -9.25 -3.61 16.43
C GLY A 30 -10.11 -4.17 15.29
N PRO A 31 -10.62 -5.40 15.44
CA PRO A 31 -11.48 -6.06 14.45
C PRO A 31 -12.91 -5.51 14.49
N PRO A 32 -13.71 -5.72 13.41
CA PRO A 32 -15.11 -5.30 13.38
C PRO A 32 -16.03 -6.11 14.33
N GLY A 33 -15.51 -7.16 14.96
CA GLY A 33 -16.20 -7.96 15.96
C GLY A 33 -15.36 -9.16 16.42
N PRO A 34 -15.82 -9.89 17.45
CA PRO A 34 -15.10 -11.05 17.98
C PRO A 34 -14.86 -12.11 16.89
N GLN A 35 -13.60 -12.56 16.75
CA GLN A 35 -13.19 -13.58 15.78
C GLN A 35 -13.57 -13.28 14.31
N LYS A 36 -13.71 -12.00 13.95
CA LYS A 36 -13.99 -11.58 12.58
C LYS A 36 -12.79 -10.86 11.99
N SER A 37 -12.40 -11.30 10.81
CA SER A 37 -11.55 -10.51 9.91
C SER A 37 -12.43 -9.56 9.12
N ALA A 38 -11.82 -8.57 8.46
CA ALA A 38 -12.54 -7.61 7.64
C ALA A 38 -11.84 -7.36 6.32
N LEU A 39 -12.62 -7.21 5.27
CA LEU A 39 -12.15 -6.73 3.98
C LEU A 39 -12.41 -5.23 3.90
N LEU A 40 -11.35 -4.43 3.78
CA LEU A 40 -11.42 -3.00 3.51
C LEU A 40 -11.55 -2.80 1.99
N VAL A 41 -12.59 -2.13 1.55
CA VAL A 41 -12.82 -1.77 0.13
C VAL A 41 -13.32 -0.34 -0.04
N GLY A 42 -12.97 0.30 -1.15
CA GLY A 42 -13.50 1.62 -1.49
C GLY A 42 -15.01 1.60 -1.68
N ARG A 43 -15.67 2.71 -1.32
CA ARG A 43 -17.08 2.91 -1.64
C ARG A 43 -17.19 3.30 -3.12
N SER A 44 -18.23 2.85 -3.80
CA SER A 44 -18.48 3.19 -5.20
C SER A 44 -18.56 4.70 -5.41
N SER A 45 -19.18 5.43 -4.48
CA SER A 45 -19.24 6.90 -4.49
C SER A 45 -17.87 7.56 -4.47
N THR A 46 -16.90 6.97 -3.77
CA THR A 46 -15.52 7.47 -3.70
C THR A 46 -14.81 7.26 -5.03
N THR A 47 -14.93 6.06 -5.60
CA THR A 47 -14.33 5.70 -6.89
C THR A 47 -14.85 6.58 -8.02
N LEU A 48 -16.16 6.90 -8.03
CA LEU A 48 -16.77 7.80 -9.01
C LEU A 48 -16.18 9.21 -8.99
N LEU A 49 -15.66 9.66 -7.84
CA LEU A 49 -14.99 10.96 -7.71
C LEU A 49 -13.49 10.90 -8.04
N GLY A 50 -12.99 9.77 -8.54
CA GLY A 50 -11.59 9.60 -8.94
C GLY A 50 -10.64 9.32 -7.77
N LEU A 51 -11.15 8.95 -6.60
CA LEU A 51 -10.35 8.49 -5.47
C LEU A 51 -10.55 6.98 -5.29
N PHE A 52 -9.46 6.24 -5.35
CA PHE A 52 -9.46 4.78 -5.23
C PHE A 52 -8.92 4.39 -3.86
N VAL A 53 -9.64 3.51 -3.18
CA VAL A 53 -9.13 2.85 -1.98
C VAL A 53 -8.63 1.47 -2.40
N LEU A 54 -7.35 1.22 -2.16
CA LEU A 54 -6.77 -0.08 -2.44
C LEU A 54 -7.30 -1.09 -1.41
N PRO A 55 -7.73 -2.28 -1.87
CA PRO A 55 -8.23 -3.30 -0.96
C PRO A 55 -7.19 -3.69 0.09
N GLY A 56 -7.68 -4.09 1.27
CA GLY A 56 -6.83 -4.61 2.32
C GLY A 56 -7.57 -5.57 3.22
N VAL A 57 -6.84 -6.48 3.86
CA VAL A 57 -7.40 -7.40 4.84
C VAL A 57 -6.99 -6.96 6.24
N ARG A 58 -7.95 -7.02 7.15
CA ARG A 58 -7.76 -6.79 8.58
C ARG A 58 -7.99 -8.11 9.31
N ASP A 59 -6.97 -8.60 10.00
CA ASP A 59 -7.04 -9.86 10.74
C ASP A 59 -7.76 -9.71 12.07
N SER A 60 -8.35 -10.79 12.57
CA SER A 60 -9.19 -10.75 13.78
C SER A 60 -8.43 -10.48 15.09
N ASP A 61 -7.14 -10.79 15.13
CA ASP A 61 -6.23 -10.65 16.29
C ASP A 61 -5.42 -9.35 16.24
N SER A 62 -5.54 -8.61 15.14
CA SER A 62 -4.73 -7.44 14.92
C SER A 62 -5.23 -6.24 15.76
N VAL A 63 -4.30 -5.55 16.42
CA VAL A 63 -4.58 -4.46 17.38
C VAL A 63 -4.25 -3.05 16.86
N GLY A 64 -3.52 -2.96 15.75
CA GLY A 64 -3.13 -1.67 15.16
C GLY A 64 -4.30 -0.83 14.64
N GLU A 65 -4.05 0.45 14.34
CA GLU A 65 -5.03 1.31 13.67
C GLU A 65 -5.36 0.79 12.27
N ILE A 66 -6.62 0.86 11.87
CA ILE A 66 -7.04 0.63 10.50
C ILE A 66 -6.71 1.89 9.68
N LYS A 67 -5.68 1.84 8.84
CA LYS A 67 -5.36 2.91 7.87
C LYS A 67 -6.00 2.63 6.51
N ILE A 68 -6.35 3.69 5.78
CA ILE A 68 -6.90 3.57 4.42
C ILE A 68 -5.77 3.81 3.43
N MET A 69 -5.49 2.83 2.56
CA MET A 69 -4.61 3.03 1.41
C MET A 69 -5.40 3.72 0.30
N ALA A 70 -5.15 5.01 0.08
CA ALA A 70 -5.84 5.78 -0.94
C ALA A 70 -4.88 6.20 -2.06
N TRP A 71 -5.39 6.23 -3.28
CA TRP A 71 -4.67 6.60 -4.48
C TRP A 71 -5.60 7.37 -5.42
N THR A 72 -5.07 8.34 -6.14
CA THR A 72 -5.80 9.05 -7.19
C THR A 72 -4.92 9.26 -8.41
N PRO A 73 -5.44 9.09 -9.64
CA PRO A 73 -4.73 9.49 -10.85
C PRO A 73 -4.78 11.01 -11.09
N PHE A 74 -5.59 11.78 -10.35
CA PHE A 74 -5.84 13.20 -10.58
C PHE A 74 -5.53 14.08 -9.35
N PRO A 75 -4.27 14.15 -8.89
CA PRO A 75 -3.89 15.07 -7.81
C PRO A 75 -3.97 16.55 -8.27
N PRO A 76 -4.23 17.51 -7.35
CA PRO A 76 -4.47 17.31 -5.93
C PRO A 76 -5.90 16.84 -5.63
N CYS A 77 -6.05 15.84 -4.75
CA CYS A 77 -7.34 15.38 -4.25
C CYS A 77 -7.42 15.61 -2.75
N THR A 78 -8.41 16.39 -2.28
CA THR A 78 -8.61 16.66 -0.86
C THR A 78 -9.79 15.87 -0.32
N VAL A 79 -9.55 15.12 0.75
CA VAL A 79 -10.57 14.37 1.49
C VAL A 79 -10.79 15.08 2.83
N PRO A 80 -11.96 15.72 3.04
CA PRO A 80 -12.29 16.34 4.32
C PRO A 80 -12.33 15.32 5.46
N GLN A 81 -11.98 15.75 6.67
CA GLN A 81 -12.19 14.98 7.90
C GLN A 81 -13.62 14.45 8.01
N GLY A 82 -13.78 13.21 8.47
CA GLY A 82 -15.09 12.60 8.68
C GLY A 82 -15.74 12.05 7.41
N THR A 83 -15.08 12.16 6.26
CA THR A 83 -15.61 11.61 5.00
C THR A 83 -15.47 10.08 4.99
N CYS A 84 -16.59 9.37 4.90
CA CYS A 84 -16.61 7.93 4.70
C CYS A 84 -16.20 7.59 3.27
N ILE A 85 -14.95 7.20 3.05
CA ILE A 85 -14.40 6.89 1.72
C ILE A 85 -14.26 5.38 1.46
N THR A 86 -14.32 4.56 2.51
CA THR A 86 -14.17 3.11 2.46
C THR A 86 -15.21 2.44 3.37
N GLN A 87 -15.37 1.14 3.20
CA GLN A 87 -16.21 0.31 4.04
C GLN A 87 -15.46 -0.97 4.42
N LEU A 88 -15.73 -1.47 5.62
CA LEU A 88 -15.28 -2.76 6.12
C LEU A 88 -16.38 -3.79 5.90
N ILE A 89 -16.06 -4.90 5.24
CA ILE A 89 -16.96 -6.05 5.08
C ILE A 89 -16.47 -7.15 6.02
N PRO A 90 -17.14 -7.40 7.15
CA PRO A 90 -16.73 -8.43 8.10
C PRO A 90 -16.95 -9.83 7.51
N PHE A 91 -16.01 -10.74 7.75
CA PHE A 91 -16.17 -12.15 7.40
C PHE A 91 -15.55 -13.06 8.47
N SER A 92 -16.05 -14.29 8.54
CA SER A 92 -15.52 -15.33 9.41
C SER A 92 -14.70 -16.30 8.58
N LEU A 93 -13.46 -16.54 8.98
CA LEU A 93 -12.59 -17.53 8.39
C LEU A 93 -12.70 -18.84 9.16
N ASN A 94 -13.26 -19.87 8.54
CA ASN A 94 -13.14 -21.25 9.03
C ASN A 94 -11.97 -21.90 8.31
N LEU A 95 -10.74 -21.61 8.74
CA LEU A 95 -9.57 -22.34 8.24
C LEU A 95 -9.45 -23.66 8.99
N SER A 96 -9.80 -24.76 8.32
CA SER A 96 -9.69 -26.13 8.84
C SER A 96 -8.27 -26.71 8.82
N SER A 97 -7.25 -25.89 8.55
CA SER A 97 -5.85 -26.32 8.38
C SER A 97 -4.91 -25.30 9.02
N PRO A 98 -3.89 -25.72 9.77
CA PRO A 98 -2.89 -24.82 10.31
C PRO A 98 -2.05 -24.28 9.16
N LEU A 99 -2.37 -23.07 8.68
CA LEU A 99 -1.40 -22.29 7.93
C LEU A 99 -0.34 -21.83 8.93
N THR A 100 0.90 -22.16 8.64
CA THR A 100 2.09 -21.92 9.44
C THR A 100 2.02 -20.57 10.18
N GLU A 101 2.09 -20.61 11.51
CA GLU A 101 2.12 -19.43 12.37
C GLU A 101 3.38 -18.60 12.07
N CYS A 102 3.28 -17.64 11.16
CA CYS A 102 4.25 -16.56 11.07
C CYS A 102 3.95 -15.60 12.21
N ASN A 103 4.68 -15.75 13.32
CA ASN A 103 4.75 -14.89 14.51
C ASN A 103 3.82 -13.67 14.48
N THR A 104 2.75 -13.78 15.26
CA THR A 104 1.76 -12.74 15.58
C THR A 104 2.44 -11.53 16.24
N GLY A 105 2.92 -10.61 15.40
CA GLY A 105 3.41 -9.30 15.79
C GLY A 105 2.39 -8.21 15.47
N VAL A 106 2.53 -7.06 16.13
CA VAL A 106 1.74 -5.83 15.93
C VAL A 106 1.70 -5.46 14.43
N GLY A 107 0.69 -5.95 13.73
CA GLY A 107 0.63 -5.89 12.27
C GLY A 107 -0.70 -5.32 11.77
N GLY A 108 -0.61 -4.45 10.76
CA GLY A 108 -1.71 -4.07 9.87
C GLY A 108 -1.36 -4.41 8.41
N PHE A 109 -2.32 -4.24 7.50
CA PHE A 109 -2.21 -4.25 6.02
C PHE A 109 -0.91 -4.83 5.44
N GLY A 110 -0.70 -6.15 5.56
CA GLY A 110 0.51 -6.86 5.10
C GLY A 110 1.34 -7.54 6.19
N SER A 111 0.70 -8.10 7.22
CA SER A 111 1.37 -8.54 8.47
C SER A 111 2.11 -9.87 8.42
N THR A 112 2.35 -10.45 7.24
CA THR A 112 3.25 -11.61 7.09
C THR A 112 4.36 -11.28 6.09
N GLY A 113 5.53 -10.95 6.65
CA GLY A 113 6.75 -10.64 5.89
C GLY A 113 6.77 -9.22 5.31
N THR A 114 7.92 -8.56 5.35
CA THR A 114 8.15 -7.39 4.49
C THR A 114 8.15 -7.86 3.04
N PRO A 115 7.19 -7.44 2.19
CA PRO A 115 7.18 -7.88 0.81
C PRO A 115 8.46 -7.41 0.12
N GLN A 116 9.27 -8.34 -0.38
CA GLN A 116 10.42 -8.03 -1.22
C GLN A 116 9.93 -7.86 -2.66
N ILE A 117 9.47 -6.65 -2.99
CA ILE A 117 9.08 -6.30 -4.36
C ILE A 117 10.34 -5.80 -5.06
N LEU A 118 10.97 -6.68 -5.85
CA LEU A 118 12.11 -6.35 -6.70
C LEU A 118 11.60 -5.95 -8.09
N TRP A 119 11.73 -4.68 -8.44
CA TRP A 119 11.42 -4.19 -9.78
C TRP A 119 12.60 -4.48 -10.69
N ALA A 120 12.38 -5.22 -11.78
CA ALA A 120 13.37 -5.35 -12.84
C ALA A 120 13.30 -4.11 -13.74
N GLN A 121 14.45 -3.50 -14.02
CA GLN A 121 14.54 -2.45 -15.02
C GLN A 121 14.39 -3.09 -16.41
N THR A 122 13.48 -2.56 -17.24
CA THR A 122 13.38 -2.99 -18.64
C THR A 122 14.69 -2.64 -19.35
N ILE A 123 15.37 -3.65 -19.87
CA ILE A 123 16.52 -3.47 -20.76
C ILE A 123 15.95 -3.00 -22.10
N SER A 124 16.09 -1.70 -22.38
CA SER A 124 15.85 -1.13 -23.72
C SER A 124 17.01 -1.47 -24.67
N ASP A 125 16.88 -1.13 -25.95
CA ASP A 125 18.02 -1.14 -26.90
C ASP A 125 19.17 -0.24 -26.41
N GLU A 126 18.87 0.74 -25.55
CA GLU A 126 19.86 1.55 -24.85
C GLU A 126 20.52 0.76 -23.70
N ARG A 127 21.86 0.76 -23.68
CA ARG A 127 22.69 0.07 -22.67
C ARG A 127 22.30 0.53 -21.25
N PRO A 128 21.98 -0.39 -20.31
CA PRO A 128 21.56 -0.02 -18.95
C PRO A 128 22.74 0.59 -18.20
N THR A 129 22.82 1.92 -18.21
CA THR A 129 23.92 2.67 -17.61
C THR A 129 23.40 3.59 -16.52
N CYS A 130 24.07 3.58 -15.38
CA CYS A 130 23.82 4.48 -14.26
C CYS A 130 24.94 5.52 -14.17
N LYS A 131 24.55 6.78 -13.95
CA LYS A 131 25.47 7.87 -13.65
C LYS A 131 25.55 8.03 -12.14
N CYS A 132 26.70 7.71 -11.58
CA CYS A 132 27.01 7.97 -10.18
C CYS A 132 27.85 9.25 -10.09
N THR A 133 27.42 10.19 -9.27
CA THR A 133 28.16 11.43 -9.06
C THR A 133 28.82 11.38 -7.69
N LEU A 134 30.14 11.26 -7.67
CA LEU A 134 30.94 11.34 -6.46
C LEU A 134 31.32 12.81 -6.25
N SER A 135 31.08 13.33 -5.06
CA SER A 135 31.46 14.69 -4.69
C SER A 135 32.35 14.66 -3.45
N SER A 136 33.43 15.42 -3.49
CA SER A 136 34.35 15.62 -2.38
C SER A 136 34.76 17.08 -2.33
N GLN A 137 34.31 17.78 -1.27
CA GLN A 137 34.57 19.19 -0.98
C GLN A 137 34.32 20.14 -2.17
N GLU A 138 35.28 20.29 -3.10
CA GLU A 138 35.19 21.17 -4.28
C GLU A 138 35.22 20.42 -5.62
N GLU A 139 35.44 19.11 -5.62
CA GLU A 139 35.48 18.30 -6.84
C GLU A 139 34.27 17.40 -6.96
N GLN A 140 33.75 17.31 -8.18
CA GLN A 140 32.66 16.42 -8.54
C GLN A 140 33.08 15.61 -9.76
N ILE A 141 33.00 14.29 -9.65
CA ILE A 141 33.28 13.37 -10.75
C ILE A 141 32.02 12.56 -11.02
N THR A 142 31.58 12.56 -12.28
CA THR A 142 30.47 11.72 -12.74
C THR A 142 31.04 10.48 -13.40
N LEU A 143 30.77 9.31 -12.81
CA LEU A 143 31.08 8.01 -13.36
C LEU A 143 29.85 7.45 -14.07
N THR A 144 30.02 6.94 -15.29
CA THR A 144 28.97 6.18 -15.99
C THR A 144 29.33 4.71 -15.93
N SER A 145 28.54 3.90 -15.24
CA SER A 145 28.74 2.46 -15.08
C SER A 145 27.55 1.69 -15.63
N ILE A 146 27.74 0.42 -16.00
CA ILE A 146 26.63 -0.48 -16.31
C ILE A 146 25.89 -0.79 -15.02
N SER A 147 24.56 -0.82 -15.08
CA SER A 147 23.70 -1.25 -13.99
C SER A 147 23.47 -2.75 -14.08
N ASP A 148 23.84 -3.48 -13.03
CA ASP A 148 23.42 -4.87 -12.87
C ASP A 148 21.91 -4.88 -12.59
N THR A 149 21.13 -5.40 -13.53
CA THR A 149 19.67 -5.49 -13.41
C THR A 149 19.23 -6.77 -12.71
N GLY A 150 20.17 -7.61 -12.23
CA GLY A 150 19.88 -8.90 -11.59
C GLY A 150 19.20 -9.90 -12.52
N ALA A 151 19.31 -9.69 -13.84
CA ALA A 151 18.75 -10.55 -14.86
C ALA A 151 19.87 -11.40 -15.48
N ASP A 152 19.65 -12.70 -15.65
CA ASP A 152 20.56 -13.62 -16.34
C ASP A 152 20.54 -13.37 -17.87
N VAL A 153 20.92 -12.18 -18.30
CA VAL A 153 21.00 -11.83 -19.73
C VAL A 153 22.45 -11.53 -20.06
N THR A 154 23.08 -12.43 -20.80
CA THR A 154 24.44 -12.23 -21.32
C THR A 154 24.42 -11.13 -22.38
N VAL A 155 24.97 -9.97 -22.05
CA VAL A 155 25.26 -8.93 -23.04
C VAL A 155 26.50 -9.33 -23.81
N ILE A 156 26.34 -9.77 -25.05
CA ILE A 156 27.47 -9.99 -25.97
C ILE A 156 27.67 -8.70 -26.75
N SER A 157 28.82 -8.05 -26.57
CA SER A 157 29.29 -6.90 -27.35
C SER A 157 30.48 -7.29 -28.22
#